data_AF-A0A452YGH5-F1
#
_entry.id   AF-A0A452YGH5-F1
#
_cell.length_a   1.000
_cell.length_b   1.000
_cell.length_c   1.000
_cell.angle_alpha   90.00
_cell.angle_beta   90.00
_cell.angle_gamma   90.00
#
_symmetry.space_group_name_H-M   'P 1'
#
loop_
_entity.id
_entity.type
_entity.pdbx_description
1 polymer ?
#
loop_
_entity_poly.entity_id
_entity_poly.type
_entity_poly.pdbx_seq_one_letter_code
_entity_poly.pdbx_strand_id
1 'polypeptide(L)'
;AIDAYIVPSQDAHQSEFIAECFMRRAYLTGFTGSAGTAVVTKNNAAFWTDGRYFLQAEKELSHDWTLMRSGNHGVPTTIEWLNDVLPSGSRVGIDPFLFSSDAAEELKAAISDKNHELILIRDFNLVDEIWGESRPAPPNEPTRVHAIKYAGVDVASKLSFVRSQLDENGCDTVVISMLDEVAWLLNM
;
A
#
# COMPACT_ATOMS: atom_id res chain seq x y z
N ALA A 1 4.83 16.69 12.77
CA ALA A 1 5.71 16.98 11.61
C ALA A 1 6.54 15.74 11.32
N ILE A 2 6.71 15.39 10.05
CA ILE A 2 7.50 14.23 9.58
C ILE A 2 8.69 14.73 8.75
N ASP A 3 9.72 13.89 8.60
CA ASP A 3 10.93 14.17 7.81
C ASP A 3 10.99 13.37 6.50
N ALA A 4 10.29 12.23 6.45
CA ALA A 4 10.11 11.43 5.25
C ALA A 4 8.67 10.89 5.17
N TYR A 5 8.20 10.60 3.96
CA TYR A 5 6.90 9.98 3.69
C TYR A 5 7.04 8.87 2.65
N ILE A 6 6.49 7.69 2.94
CA ILE A 6 6.53 6.53 2.06
C ILE A 6 5.16 6.36 1.41
N VAL A 7 5.15 6.29 0.07
CA VAL A 7 3.94 6.10 -0.75
C VAL A 7 4.10 4.81 -1.56
N PRO A 8 3.48 3.71 -1.12
CA PRO A 8 3.55 2.42 -1.80
C PRO A 8 2.55 2.38 -2.97
N SER A 9 2.48 1.24 -3.67
CA SER A 9 1.53 1.07 -4.79
C SER A 9 0.14 0.62 -4.34
N GLN A 10 0.02 0.07 -3.14
CA GLN A 10 -1.15 -0.66 -2.69
C GLN A 10 -2.29 0.28 -2.26
N ASP A 11 -3.52 -0.24 -2.29
CA ASP A 11 -4.69 0.38 -1.67
C ASP A 11 -4.96 -0.22 -0.27
N ALA A 12 -6.05 0.19 0.36
CA ALA A 12 -6.42 -0.26 1.71
C ALA A 12 -6.78 -1.76 1.80
N HIS A 13 -6.96 -2.42 0.67
CA HIS A 13 -7.38 -3.82 0.56
C HIS A 13 -6.28 -4.72 0.00
N GLN A 14 -5.06 -4.18 -0.17
CA GLN A 14 -3.94 -4.88 -0.79
C GLN A 14 -4.27 -5.41 -2.19
N SER A 15 -5.10 -4.67 -2.95
CA SER A 15 -5.53 -5.06 -4.29
C SER A 15 -4.34 -5.19 -5.26
N GLU A 16 -4.37 -6.19 -6.13
CA GLU A 16 -3.38 -6.35 -7.21
C GLU A 16 -3.48 -5.20 -8.23
N PHE A 17 -4.70 -4.84 -8.60
CA PHE A 17 -5.01 -3.70 -9.46
C PHE A 17 -5.84 -2.70 -8.68
N ILE A 18 -5.29 -1.51 -8.49
CA ILE A 18 -5.93 -0.44 -7.73
C ILE A 18 -6.77 0.45 -8.64
N ALA A 19 -7.85 1.01 -8.10
CA ALA A 19 -8.63 2.03 -8.79
C ALA A 19 -7.83 3.33 -8.95
N GLU A 20 -8.18 4.14 -9.96
CA GLU A 20 -7.48 5.40 -10.26
C GLU A 20 -7.40 6.36 -9.07
N CYS A 21 -8.44 6.40 -8.23
CA CYS A 21 -8.47 7.23 -7.02
C CYS A 21 -7.45 6.80 -5.94
N PHE A 22 -6.88 5.60 -6.05
CA PHE A 22 -5.83 5.07 -5.16
C PHE A 22 -4.44 5.08 -5.81
N MET A 23 -4.31 5.51 -7.07
CA MET A 23 -3.03 5.60 -7.79
C MET A 23 -2.15 6.79 -7.34
N ARG A 24 -2.03 6.99 -6.02
CA ARG A 24 -1.31 8.10 -5.38
C ARG A 24 0.14 8.17 -5.81
N ARG A 25 0.82 7.02 -5.87
CA ARG A 25 2.19 6.91 -6.33
C ARG A 25 2.32 7.41 -7.78
N ALA A 26 1.41 7.01 -8.67
CA ALA A 26 1.43 7.45 -10.07
C ALA A 26 1.15 8.95 -10.20
N TYR A 27 0.18 9.48 -9.45
CA TYR A 27 -0.06 10.92 -9.39
C TYR A 27 1.17 11.70 -8.91
N LEU A 28 1.82 11.20 -7.84
CA LEU A 28 2.95 11.85 -7.20
C LEU A 28 4.22 11.83 -8.08
N THR A 29 4.47 10.74 -8.81
CA THR A 29 5.74 10.53 -9.51
C THR A 29 5.65 10.62 -11.03
N GLY A 30 4.44 10.55 -11.60
CA GLY A 30 4.21 10.37 -13.04
C GLY A 30 4.38 8.93 -13.54
N PHE A 31 4.86 8.00 -12.70
CA PHE A 31 5.13 6.63 -13.11
C PHE A 31 3.88 5.73 -13.06
N THR A 32 3.56 5.10 -14.20
CA THR A 32 2.30 4.38 -14.44
C THR A 32 2.41 2.85 -14.35
N GLY A 33 3.61 2.29 -14.17
CA GLY A 33 3.78 0.83 -14.02
C GLY A 33 3.11 0.30 -12.74
N SER A 34 2.81 -1.00 -12.66
CA SER A 34 1.99 -1.50 -11.55
C SER A 34 2.73 -1.58 -10.21
N ALA A 35 4.05 -1.71 -10.21
CA ALA A 35 4.84 -1.88 -8.98
C ALA A 35 5.85 -0.76 -8.76
N GLY A 36 5.89 -0.24 -7.53
CA GLY A 36 6.95 0.64 -7.06
C GLY A 36 6.64 1.31 -5.72
N THR A 37 7.66 1.91 -5.13
CA THR A 37 7.56 2.63 -3.85
C THR A 37 8.23 3.98 -4.00
N ALA A 38 7.47 5.04 -3.80
CA ALA A 38 7.99 6.40 -3.76
C ALA A 38 8.33 6.78 -2.31
N VAL A 39 9.49 7.39 -2.09
CA VAL A 39 9.85 7.98 -0.80
C VAL A 39 10.28 9.42 -1.00
N VAL A 40 9.63 10.31 -0.27
CA VAL A 40 9.91 11.74 -0.30
C VAL A 40 10.44 12.16 1.06
N THR A 41 11.53 12.92 1.05
CA THR A 41 12.08 13.61 2.23
C THR A 41 12.02 15.12 1.99
N LYS A 42 12.44 15.93 2.96
CA LYS A 42 12.54 17.38 2.77
C LYS A 42 13.42 17.81 1.61
N ASN A 43 14.44 17.01 1.26
CA ASN A 43 15.50 17.40 0.32
C ASN A 43 15.67 16.43 -0.87
N ASN A 44 15.06 15.25 -0.82
CA ASN A 44 15.26 14.19 -1.80
C ASN A 44 13.94 13.48 -2.12
N ALA A 45 13.79 13.01 -3.36
CA ALA A 45 12.74 12.08 -3.76
C ALA A 45 13.37 10.87 -4.47
N ALA A 46 13.03 9.67 -4.02
CA ALA A 46 13.57 8.42 -4.57
C ALA A 46 12.43 7.44 -4.87
N PHE A 47 12.60 6.67 -5.94
CA PHE A 47 11.58 5.79 -6.47
C PHE A 47 12.14 4.40 -6.72
N TRP A 48 11.62 3.40 -6.01
CA TRP A 48 11.99 1.99 -6.20
C TRP A 48 11.00 1.30 -7.12
N THR A 49 11.50 0.50 -8.05
CA THR A 49 10.71 -0.44 -8.84
C THR A 49 11.56 -1.63 -9.24
N ASP A 50 10.96 -2.67 -9.80
CA ASP A 50 11.64 -3.89 -10.23
C ASP A 50 12.00 -3.89 -11.73
N GLY A 51 12.73 -4.92 -12.15
CA GLY A 51 13.31 -5.03 -13.49
C GLY A 51 12.33 -4.94 -14.66
N ARG A 52 11.04 -5.21 -14.44
CA ARG A 52 10.00 -5.04 -15.46
C ARG A 52 9.85 -3.59 -15.90
N TYR A 53 10.13 -2.65 -14.99
CA TYR A 53 9.75 -1.25 -15.14
C TYR A 53 10.92 -0.28 -15.23
N PHE A 54 12.16 -0.75 -15.17
CA PHE A 54 13.37 0.07 -15.24
C PHE A 54 13.37 1.08 -16.39
N LEU A 55 13.15 0.64 -17.63
CA LEU A 55 13.14 1.50 -18.81
C LEU A 55 11.91 2.42 -18.87
N GLN A 56 10.80 2.00 -18.27
CA GLN A 56 9.59 2.82 -18.19
C GLN A 56 9.78 3.95 -17.18
N ALA A 57 10.30 3.63 -15.99
CA ALA A 57 10.58 4.60 -14.95
C ALA A 57 11.59 5.67 -15.40
N GLU A 58 12.63 5.30 -16.16
CA GLU A 58 13.56 6.28 -16.75
C GLU A 58 12.91 7.28 -17.70
N LYS A 59 11.80 6.90 -18.35
CA LYS A 59 11.10 7.75 -19.31
C LYS A 59 10.01 8.60 -18.67
N GLU A 60 9.35 8.06 -17.64
CA GLU A 60 8.17 8.66 -17.03
C GLU A 60 8.50 9.54 -15.81
N LEU A 61 9.54 9.20 -15.05
CA LEU A 61 9.94 9.98 -13.88
C LEU A 61 10.55 11.32 -14.30
N SER A 62 10.19 12.39 -13.57
CA SER A 62 10.89 13.66 -13.72
C SER A 62 12.30 13.59 -13.16
N HIS A 63 13.13 14.59 -13.50
CA HIS A 63 14.49 14.75 -12.97
C HIS A 63 14.58 14.94 -11.45
N ASP A 64 13.46 15.20 -10.78
CA ASP A 64 13.39 15.38 -9.33
C ASP A 64 13.46 14.03 -8.59
N TRP A 65 13.20 12.94 -9.30
CA TRP A 65 13.20 11.58 -8.75
C TRP A 65 14.51 10.85 -9.03
N THR A 66 15.08 10.29 -7.99
CA THR A 66 16.17 9.31 -8.12
C THR A 66 15.58 7.92 -8.32
N LEU A 67 15.76 7.35 -9.52
CA LEU A 67 15.34 5.98 -9.79
C LEU A 67 16.27 4.97 -9.10
N MET A 68 15.67 4.15 -8.23
CA MET A 68 16.30 3.06 -7.51
C MET A 68 15.89 1.73 -8.13
N ARG A 69 16.83 1.07 -8.82
CA ARG A 69 16.57 -0.19 -9.54
C ARG A 69 16.64 -1.38 -8.58
N SER A 70 15.52 -1.70 -7.93
CA SER A 70 15.43 -2.75 -6.90
C SER A 70 15.98 -4.09 -7.40
N GLY A 71 16.75 -4.76 -6.55
CA GLY A 71 17.37 -6.05 -6.85
C GLY A 71 18.70 -5.97 -7.59
N ASN A 72 19.09 -4.80 -8.11
CA ASN A 72 20.43 -4.62 -8.65
C ASN A 72 21.47 -4.52 -7.51
N HIS A 73 22.67 -5.04 -7.76
CA HIS A 73 23.76 -4.97 -6.80
C HIS A 73 24.12 -3.52 -6.47
N GLY A 74 24.24 -3.21 -5.17
CA GLY A 74 24.60 -1.88 -4.67
C GLY A 74 23.46 -0.88 -4.62
N VAL A 75 22.24 -1.24 -5.04
CA VAL A 75 21.05 -0.39 -4.85
C VAL A 75 20.51 -0.64 -3.43
N PRO A 76 20.44 0.37 -2.56
CA PRO A 76 19.91 0.20 -1.21
C PRO A 76 18.42 -0.10 -1.26
N THR A 77 17.94 -0.87 -0.28
CA THR A 77 16.52 -0.95 0.05
C THR A 77 16.01 0.42 0.52
N THR A 78 14.69 0.58 0.52
CA THR A 78 14.03 1.80 1.02
C THR A 78 14.48 2.16 2.45
N ILE A 79 14.64 1.15 3.31
CA ILE A 79 15.04 1.31 4.71
C ILE A 79 16.51 1.73 4.81
N GLU A 80 17.41 1.05 4.11
CA GLU A 80 18.83 1.40 4.09
C GLU A 80 19.04 2.82 3.61
N TRP A 81 18.32 3.23 2.56
CA TRP A 81 18.38 4.59 2.04
C TRP A 81 17.86 5.61 3.04
N LEU A 82 16.72 5.35 3.71
CA LEU A 82 16.19 6.22 4.76
C LEU A 82 17.21 6.41 5.90
N ASN A 83 17.82 5.32 6.36
CA ASN A 83 18.82 5.33 7.43
C ASN A 83 20.12 6.06 7.05
N ASP A 84 20.41 6.21 5.75
CA ASP A 84 21.57 6.95 5.23
C ASP A 84 21.27 8.44 5.05
N VAL A 85 20.10 8.78 4.49
CA VAL A 85 19.78 10.17 4.14
C VAL A 85 19.17 10.98 5.27
N LEU A 86 18.60 10.33 6.29
CA LEU A 86 17.94 11.02 7.41
C LEU A 86 18.87 11.19 8.62
N PRO A 87 18.82 12.36 9.30
CA PRO A 87 19.44 12.52 10.60
C PRO A 87 18.88 11.55 11.65
N SER A 88 19.72 11.09 12.57
CA SER A 88 19.25 10.25 13.69
C SER A 88 18.11 10.94 14.46
N GLY A 89 17.08 10.17 14.83
CA GLY A 89 15.89 10.71 15.49
C GLY A 89 14.80 11.23 14.53
N SER A 90 15.01 11.16 13.21
CA SER A 90 14.00 11.58 12.23
C SER A 90 12.69 10.77 12.27
N ARG A 91 11.61 11.41 11.80
CA ARG A 91 10.25 10.86 11.82
C ARG A 91 9.82 10.43 10.43
N VAL A 92 9.56 9.14 10.23
CA VAL A 92 9.14 8.57 8.95
C VAL A 92 7.64 8.35 8.97
N GLY A 93 6.90 9.01 8.07
CA GLY A 93 5.45 8.93 7.96
C GLY A 93 4.99 7.86 6.98
N ILE A 94 3.91 7.17 7.31
CA ILE A 94 3.16 6.30 6.41
C ILE A 94 1.65 6.55 6.55
N ASP A 95 0.90 6.23 5.50
CA ASP A 95 -0.54 5.97 5.62
C ASP A 95 -0.73 4.52 6.10
N PRO A 96 -1.27 4.30 7.32
CA PRO A 96 -1.35 2.96 7.92
C PRO A 96 -2.31 2.03 7.19
N PHE A 97 -3.19 2.52 6.32
CA PHE A 97 -4.08 1.66 5.56
C PHE A 97 -3.38 1.01 4.36
N LEU A 98 -2.23 1.53 3.93
CA LEU A 98 -1.52 1.02 2.74
C LEU A 98 -0.44 -0.03 3.09
N PHE A 99 -0.31 -0.38 4.36
CA PHE A 99 0.67 -1.33 4.86
C PHE A 99 -0.04 -2.42 5.68
N SER A 100 0.42 -3.66 5.56
CA SER A 100 0.01 -4.70 6.51
C SER A 100 0.57 -4.40 7.90
N SER A 101 -0.05 -4.97 8.95
CA SER A 101 0.45 -4.84 10.32
C SER A 101 1.89 -5.32 10.44
N ASP A 102 2.21 -6.47 9.82
CA ASP A 102 3.54 -7.05 9.84
C ASP A 102 4.56 -6.14 9.13
N ALA A 103 4.22 -5.63 7.95
CA ALA A 103 5.10 -4.71 7.21
C ALA A 103 5.36 -3.41 7.98
N ALA A 104 4.37 -2.89 8.71
CA ALA A 104 4.53 -1.71 9.54
C ALA A 104 5.44 -1.96 10.75
N GLU A 105 5.31 -3.11 11.42
CA GLU A 105 6.20 -3.46 12.54
C GLU A 105 7.63 -3.79 12.07
N GLU A 106 7.79 -4.46 10.93
CA GLU A 106 9.09 -4.66 10.30
C GLU A 106 9.77 -3.33 9.95
N LEU A 107 9.02 -2.41 9.31
CA LEU A 107 9.52 -1.07 8.99
C LEU A 107 9.95 -0.32 10.26
N LYS A 108 9.11 -0.32 11.29
CA LYS A 108 9.37 0.34 12.58
C LYS A 108 10.62 -0.21 13.25
N ALA A 109 10.79 -1.53 13.27
CA ALA A 109 11.98 -2.17 13.82
C ALA A 109 13.23 -1.76 13.02
N ALA A 110 13.17 -1.80 11.69
CA ALA A 110 14.35 -1.60 10.85
C ALA A 110 14.82 -0.13 10.78
N ILE A 111 13.93 0.85 10.90
CA ILE A 111 14.34 2.26 10.99
C ILE A 111 14.81 2.66 12.41
N SER A 112 14.50 1.84 13.43
CA SER A 112 14.91 2.11 14.81
C SER A 112 16.42 2.01 15.03
N ASP A 113 17.15 1.35 14.13
CA ASP A 113 18.63 1.26 14.14
C ASP A 113 19.32 2.63 14.14
N LYS A 114 18.66 3.67 13.60
CA LYS A 114 19.12 5.06 13.61
C LYS A 114 18.29 5.95 14.55
N ASN A 115 17.56 5.35 15.48
CA ASN A 115 16.59 6.00 16.37
C ASN A 115 15.47 6.74 15.62
N HIS A 116 15.14 6.35 14.39
CA HIS A 116 14.00 6.95 13.70
C HIS A 116 12.67 6.47 14.30
N GLU A 117 11.65 7.31 14.20
CA GLU A 117 10.31 7.03 14.71
C GLU A 117 9.34 6.84 13.54
N LEU A 118 8.58 5.73 13.55
CA LEU A 118 7.49 5.52 12.60
C LEU A 118 6.25 6.30 13.04
N ILE A 119 5.73 7.15 12.16
CA ILE A 119 4.53 7.96 12.37
C ILE A 119 3.39 7.47 11.48
N LEU A 120 2.29 7.06 12.11
CA LEU A 120 1.07 6.64 11.42
C LEU A 120 0.15 7.84 11.19
N ILE A 121 -0.06 8.23 9.94
CA ILE A 121 -0.92 9.36 9.57
C ILE A 121 -2.32 8.81 9.25
N ARG A 122 -3.22 8.84 10.22
CA ARG A 122 -4.51 8.12 10.17
C ARG A 122 -5.65 8.90 9.53
N ASP A 123 -5.64 10.22 9.67
CA ASP A 123 -6.83 11.04 9.38
C ASP A 123 -6.97 11.37 7.88
N PHE A 124 -5.86 11.44 7.16
CA PHE A 124 -5.82 11.74 5.73
C PHE A 124 -4.50 11.25 5.11
N ASN A 125 -4.50 11.07 3.79
CA ASN A 125 -3.27 10.79 3.04
C ASN A 125 -2.67 12.10 2.51
N LEU A 126 -1.37 12.31 2.70
CA LEU A 126 -0.72 13.56 2.30
C LEU A 126 -0.73 13.79 0.78
N VAL A 127 -0.79 12.72 -0.01
CA VAL A 127 -0.92 12.82 -1.47
C VAL A 127 -2.31 13.30 -1.85
N ASP A 128 -3.35 12.86 -1.13
CA ASP A 128 -4.73 13.27 -1.42
C ASP A 128 -4.90 14.80 -1.20
N GLU A 129 -4.22 15.37 -0.20
CA GLU A 129 -4.26 16.81 0.09
C GLU A 129 -3.69 17.67 -1.05
N ILE A 130 -2.65 17.20 -1.73
CA ILE A 130 -2.06 17.91 -2.88
C ILE A 130 -2.77 17.57 -4.20
N TRP A 131 -3.35 16.37 -4.30
CA TRP A 131 -4.18 15.97 -5.45
C TRP A 131 -5.47 16.78 -5.50
N GLY A 132 -6.04 17.08 -4.34
CA GLY A 132 -7.21 17.93 -4.17
C GLY A 132 -8.38 17.46 -5.02
N GLU A 133 -9.08 18.42 -5.63
CA GLU A 133 -10.30 18.17 -6.41
C GLU A 133 -10.04 17.40 -7.73
N SER A 134 -8.78 17.29 -8.17
CA SER A 134 -8.42 16.54 -9.37
C SER A 134 -8.31 15.03 -9.12
N ARG A 135 -8.44 14.59 -7.86
CA ARG A 135 -8.45 13.17 -7.53
C ARG A 135 -9.72 12.50 -8.10
N PRO A 136 -9.58 11.41 -8.88
CA PRO A 136 -10.74 10.68 -9.40
C PRO A 136 -11.67 10.21 -8.28
N ALA A 137 -12.96 10.18 -8.57
CA ALA A 137 -13.94 9.60 -7.65
C ALA A 137 -13.70 8.09 -7.52
N PRO A 138 -13.93 7.50 -6.34
CA PRO A 138 -13.96 6.04 -6.20
C PRO A 138 -14.99 5.40 -7.14
N PRO A 139 -14.71 4.20 -7.70
CA PRO A 139 -15.69 3.46 -8.47
C PRO A 139 -16.97 3.26 -7.65
N ASN A 140 -18.12 3.49 -8.28
CA ASN A 140 -19.44 3.39 -7.63
C ASN A 140 -20.43 2.56 -8.46
N GLU A 141 -19.92 1.54 -9.14
CA GLU A 141 -20.77 0.66 -9.94
C GLU A 141 -21.59 -0.28 -9.06
N PRO A 142 -22.83 -0.60 -9.46
CA PRO A 142 -23.70 -1.43 -8.65
C PRO A 142 -23.13 -2.84 -8.51
N THR A 143 -23.18 -3.36 -7.28
CA THR A 143 -22.88 -4.77 -7.03
C THR A 143 -24.00 -5.65 -7.59
N ARG A 144 -23.70 -6.93 -7.85
CA ARG A 144 -24.66 -7.90 -8.36
C ARG A 144 -24.64 -9.14 -7.49
N VAL A 145 -25.77 -9.82 -7.36
CA VAL A 145 -25.79 -11.11 -6.67
C VAL A 145 -25.16 -12.18 -7.57
N HIS A 146 -24.20 -12.92 -7.03
CA HIS A 146 -23.66 -14.12 -7.65
C HIS A 146 -24.60 -15.30 -7.40
N ALA A 147 -25.44 -15.61 -8.39
CA ALA A 147 -26.53 -16.59 -8.24
C ALA A 147 -26.03 -17.97 -7.76
N ILE A 148 -26.84 -18.63 -6.91
CA ILE A 148 -26.49 -19.91 -6.26
C ILE A 148 -26.08 -21.02 -7.26
N LYS A 149 -26.68 -21.03 -8.46
CA LYS A 149 -26.33 -21.98 -9.53
C LYS A 149 -24.87 -21.88 -9.99
N TYR A 150 -24.20 -20.75 -9.76
CA TYR A 150 -22.79 -20.52 -10.04
C TYR A 150 -21.95 -20.62 -8.75
N ALA A 151 -22.47 -20.08 -7.65
CA ALA A 151 -21.77 -20.05 -6.36
C ALA A 151 -21.54 -21.45 -5.76
N GLY A 152 -22.46 -22.39 -6.00
CA GLY A 152 -22.45 -23.75 -5.46
C GLY A 152 -22.81 -23.85 -3.97
N VAL A 153 -22.55 -22.80 -3.18
CA VAL A 153 -22.84 -22.73 -1.74
C VAL A 153 -23.46 -21.37 -1.40
N ASP A 154 -24.51 -21.39 -0.58
CA ASP A 154 -25.19 -20.17 -0.14
C ASP A 154 -24.41 -19.45 0.97
N VAL A 155 -24.73 -18.17 1.18
CA VAL A 155 -24.05 -17.30 2.14
C VAL A 155 -24.17 -17.81 3.58
N ALA A 156 -25.33 -18.36 3.97
CA ALA A 156 -25.54 -18.83 5.33
C ALA A 156 -24.66 -20.05 5.63
N SER A 157 -24.53 -20.96 4.68
CA SER A 157 -23.62 -22.10 4.76
C SER A 157 -22.16 -21.67 4.87
N LYS A 158 -21.70 -20.70 4.05
CA LYS A 158 -20.33 -20.17 4.12
C LYS A 158 -20.04 -19.50 5.48
N LEU A 159 -20.96 -18.68 5.98
CA LEU A 159 -20.83 -18.04 7.29
C LEU A 159 -20.82 -19.06 8.44
N SER A 160 -21.63 -20.11 8.35
CA SER A 160 -21.63 -21.19 9.34
C SER A 160 -20.29 -21.93 9.36
N PHE A 161 -19.71 -22.19 8.18
CA PHE A 161 -18.39 -22.81 8.07
C PHE A 161 -17.29 -21.92 8.66
N VAL A 162 -17.26 -20.63 8.30
CA VAL A 162 -16.27 -19.69 8.87
C VAL A 162 -16.39 -19.64 10.39
N ARG A 163 -17.60 -19.57 10.95
CA ARG A 163 -17.82 -19.56 12.41
C ARG A 163 -17.33 -20.85 13.08
N SER A 164 -17.56 -22.02 12.48
CA SER A 164 -17.06 -23.27 13.07
C SER A 164 -15.53 -23.30 13.07
N GLN A 165 -14.88 -22.75 12.04
CA GLN A 165 -13.43 -22.59 12.03
C GLN A 165 -12.94 -21.61 13.11
N LEU A 166 -13.69 -20.54 13.41
CA LEU A 166 -13.36 -19.65 14.52
C LEU A 166 -13.42 -20.38 15.86
N ASP A 167 -14.49 -21.14 16.11
CA ASP A 167 -14.66 -21.92 17.34
C ASP A 167 -13.53 -22.96 17.50
N GLU A 168 -13.20 -23.69 16.43
CA GLU A 168 -12.12 -24.70 16.42
C GLU A 168 -10.74 -24.10 16.74
N ASN A 169 -10.51 -22.84 16.36
CA ASN A 169 -9.25 -22.12 16.59
C ASN A 169 -9.31 -21.21 17.83
N GLY A 170 -10.39 -21.23 18.61
CA GLY A 170 -10.56 -20.41 19.81
C GLY A 170 -10.55 -18.90 19.53
N CYS A 171 -11.04 -18.48 18.36
CA CYS A 171 -11.13 -17.09 17.94
C CYS A 171 -12.58 -16.58 18.08
N ASP A 172 -12.76 -15.37 18.61
CA ASP A 172 -14.09 -14.77 18.73
C ASP A 172 -14.56 -14.06 17.46
N THR A 173 -13.63 -13.61 16.62
CA THR A 173 -13.92 -12.73 15.47
C THR A 173 -12.84 -12.86 14.39
N VAL A 174 -13.24 -12.62 13.14
CA VAL A 174 -12.34 -12.43 12.00
C VAL A 174 -12.68 -11.11 11.30
N VAL A 175 -11.64 -10.41 10.85
CA VAL A 175 -11.75 -9.22 9.99
C VAL A 175 -11.30 -9.64 8.60
N ILE A 176 -12.18 -9.48 7.61
CA ILE A 176 -11.90 -9.79 6.21
C ILE A 176 -11.70 -8.46 5.48
N SER A 177 -10.50 -8.21 5.00
CA SER A 177 -10.14 -6.97 4.30
C SER A 177 -9.95 -7.16 2.80
N MET A 178 -9.63 -8.38 2.33
CA MET A 178 -9.45 -8.65 0.90
C MET A 178 -10.80 -8.66 0.17
N LEU A 179 -10.88 -7.91 -0.94
CA LEU A 179 -12.15 -7.65 -1.63
C LEU A 179 -12.77 -8.91 -2.24
N ASP A 180 -11.94 -9.84 -2.72
CA ASP A 180 -12.36 -11.13 -3.29
C ASP A 180 -12.91 -12.08 -2.22
N GLU A 181 -12.33 -12.08 -1.02
CA GLU A 181 -12.86 -12.84 0.12
C GLU A 181 -14.24 -12.33 0.56
N VAL A 182 -14.42 -11.00 0.62
CA VAL A 182 -15.72 -10.38 0.90
C VAL A 182 -16.76 -10.77 -0.16
N ALA A 183 -16.40 -10.65 -1.44
CA ALA A 183 -17.26 -11.01 -2.55
C ALA A 183 -17.66 -12.50 -2.52
N TRP A 184 -16.68 -13.39 -2.27
CA TRP A 184 -16.92 -14.82 -2.16
C TRP A 184 -17.83 -15.16 -0.98
N LEU A 185 -17.57 -14.59 0.21
CA LEU A 185 -18.35 -14.90 1.41
C LEU A 185 -19.81 -14.49 1.27
N LEU A 186 -20.06 -13.37 0.58
CA LEU A 186 -21.38 -12.75 0.46
C LEU A 186 -22.10 -13.07 -0.86
N ASN A 187 -21.50 -13.87 -1.76
CA ASN A 187 -22.02 -14.15 -3.09
C ASN A 187 -22.35 -12.86 -3.87
N MET A 188 -21.37 -11.97 -4.02
CA MET A 188 -21.45 -10.72 -4.80
C MET A 188 -20.40 -10.65 -5.90
#